data_AF-A0A550CNY8-F1
#
_entry.id   AF-A0A550CNY8-F1
#
_cell.length_a   1.000
_cell.length_b   1.000
_cell.length_c   1.000
_cell.angle_alpha   90.00
_cell.angle_beta   90.00
_cell.angle_gamma   90.00
#
_symmetry.space_group_name_H-M   'P 1'
#
loop_
_entity.id
_entity.type
_entity.pdbx_description
1 polymer ?
#
loop_
_entity_poly.entity_id
_entity_poly.type
_entity_poly.pdbx_seq_one_letter_code
_entity_poly.pdbx_strand_id
1 'polypeptide(L)'
;MSLPDNCVEDLWFPDGNIVIRAGDRLCRVYKGFLAAQSPVLADMLSIPQPETVETFDEVPVVTLPDDPKEVLHWLKALLFPKYFEVHPHKIAVHKLFAVLRLSHKYDVQYLRQRALYHLSTEFATNLAEYRRGTAEWCSSIRFPPGGDRIDSDGYIDFVRDAYTVVREAGAVWLLPCILYCLHVTARLISAPLDRTAEGISPTDLLSLWQISGTTARIFGVSITEKWAECTSNACEAIDKYMIDDLYTNLLFHPLGFSRPDTDGDDDVHFDADTLKCSLCTPCYQEFYQEYLQLCGTFWEELPRIIGLPDWPELLEMKARDLGMSADSAK
;
A
#
# COMPACT_ATOMS: atom_id res chain seq x y z
N MET A 1 -17.63 -13.17 39.46
CA MET A 1 -18.53 -12.23 38.75
C MET A 1 -18.22 -12.37 37.28
N SER A 2 -19.23 -12.59 36.44
CA SER A 2 -19.06 -12.48 34.98
C SER A 2 -18.71 -11.03 34.65
N LEU A 3 -17.76 -10.82 33.75
CA LEU A 3 -17.45 -9.48 33.26
C LEU A 3 -18.68 -8.89 32.56
N PRO A 4 -18.95 -7.58 32.68
CA PRO A 4 -19.96 -6.91 31.87
C PRO A 4 -19.70 -7.10 30.37
N ASP A 5 -20.77 -7.13 29.56
CA ASP A 5 -20.71 -7.44 28.13
C ASP A 5 -19.82 -6.47 27.32
N ASN A 6 -19.63 -5.26 27.84
CA ASN A 6 -18.82 -4.23 27.20
C ASN A 6 -17.33 -4.32 27.55
N CYS A 7 -16.95 -5.16 28.52
CA CYS A 7 -15.55 -5.48 28.78
C CYS A 7 -14.98 -6.35 27.66
N VAL A 8 -13.75 -6.06 27.25
CA VAL A 8 -13.03 -6.85 26.24
C VAL A 8 -12.21 -7.90 26.96
N GLU A 9 -12.67 -9.16 26.92
CA GLU A 9 -12.10 -10.28 27.68
C GLU A 9 -10.58 -10.40 27.51
N ASP A 10 -10.08 -10.33 26.27
CA ASP A 10 -8.64 -10.43 25.99
C ASP A 10 -7.86 -9.15 26.26
N LEU A 11 -8.49 -8.06 26.68
CA LEU A 11 -7.84 -6.83 27.14
C LEU A 11 -8.27 -6.46 28.56
N TRP A 12 -8.71 -7.45 29.34
CA TRP A 12 -9.14 -7.29 30.71
C TRP A 12 -8.17 -7.96 31.68
N PHE A 13 -7.16 -7.22 32.11
CA PHE A 13 -6.18 -7.68 33.10
C PHE A 13 -6.70 -7.40 34.52
N PRO A 14 -6.90 -8.42 35.38
CA PRO A 14 -7.46 -8.23 36.72
C PRO A 14 -6.66 -7.26 37.62
N ASP A 15 -5.35 -7.22 37.42
CA ASP A 15 -4.37 -6.36 38.11
C ASP A 15 -4.07 -5.06 37.33
N GLY A 16 -4.76 -4.80 36.22
CA GLY A 16 -4.64 -3.55 35.49
C GLY A 16 -5.04 -2.35 36.35
N ASN A 17 -4.33 -1.24 36.17
CA ASN A 17 -4.44 -0.02 36.96
C ASN A 17 -4.92 1.20 36.15
N ILE A 18 -5.41 0.97 34.94
CA ILE A 18 -6.13 1.95 34.13
C ILE A 18 -7.17 1.23 33.27
N VAL A 19 -8.32 1.86 33.05
CA VAL A 19 -9.32 1.39 32.08
C VAL A 19 -9.31 2.33 30.88
N ILE A 20 -9.02 1.78 29.69
CA ILE A 20 -9.16 2.47 28.43
C ILE A 20 -10.56 2.22 27.89
N ARG A 21 -11.29 3.30 27.63
CA ARG A 21 -12.57 3.27 26.93
C ARG A 21 -12.36 3.59 25.45
N ALA A 22 -12.90 2.74 24.59
CA ALA A 22 -12.94 2.92 23.15
C ALA A 22 -14.39 2.71 22.67
N GLY A 23 -15.10 3.81 22.43
CA GLY A 23 -16.55 3.77 22.23
C GLY A 23 -17.27 3.20 23.46
N ASP A 24 -18.03 2.12 23.27
CA ASP A 24 -18.71 1.38 24.33
C ASP A 24 -17.81 0.33 25.03
N ARG A 25 -16.67 -0.01 24.43
CA ARG A 25 -15.77 -1.08 24.89
C ARG A 25 -14.83 -0.61 26.00
N LEU A 26 -14.63 -1.45 27.01
CA LEU A 26 -13.72 -1.21 28.13
C LEU A 26 -12.57 -2.22 28.16
N CYS A 27 -11.34 -1.71 28.29
CA CYS A 27 -10.10 -2.48 28.35
C CYS A 27 -9.35 -2.12 29.63
N ARG A 28 -9.18 -3.06 30.56
CA ARG A 28 -8.43 -2.82 31.81
C ARG A 28 -6.98 -3.27 31.62
N VAL A 29 -6.05 -2.32 31.55
CA VAL A 29 -4.64 -2.54 31.16
C VAL A 29 -3.67 -1.83 32.12
N TYR A 30 -2.40 -1.70 31.74
CA TYR A 30 -1.36 -1.14 32.62
C TYR A 30 -0.91 0.26 32.19
N LYS A 31 -1.15 1.26 33.04
CA LYS A 31 -0.78 2.67 32.85
C LYS A 31 0.70 2.83 32.53
N GLY A 32 1.56 2.23 33.36
CA GLY A 32 3.01 2.35 33.23
C GLY A 32 3.53 1.73 31.95
N PHE A 33 2.93 0.62 31.49
CA PHE A 33 3.30 -0.02 30.23
C PHE A 33 2.92 0.88 29.05
N LEU A 34 1.70 1.39 29.01
CA LEU A 34 1.26 2.30 27.93
C LEU A 34 2.14 3.55 27.85
N ALA A 35 2.43 4.19 28.99
CA ALA A 35 3.31 5.35 29.06
C ALA A 35 4.75 5.02 28.63
N ALA A 36 5.25 3.82 28.90
CA ALA A 36 6.58 3.40 28.46
C ALA A 36 6.68 3.17 26.94
N GLN A 37 5.57 2.83 26.28
CA GLN A 37 5.54 2.55 24.83
C GLN A 37 5.17 3.78 23.99
N SER A 38 4.50 4.77 24.58
CA SER A 38 3.97 5.93 23.88
C SER A 38 4.25 7.21 24.68
N PRO A 39 5.13 8.10 24.17
CA PRO A 39 5.37 9.41 24.78
C PRO A 39 4.09 10.25 24.90
N VAL A 40 3.23 10.20 23.88
CA VAL A 40 1.94 10.90 23.87
C VAL A 40 1.04 10.42 25.00
N LEU A 41 0.93 9.09 25.20
CA LEU A 41 0.18 8.55 26.33
C LEU A 41 0.87 8.85 27.66
N ALA A 42 2.21 8.87 27.73
CA ALA A 42 2.93 9.24 28.95
C ALA A 42 2.55 10.65 29.41
N ASP A 43 2.59 11.62 28.49
CA ASP A 43 2.20 13.00 28.75
C ASP A 43 0.73 13.09 29.14
N MET A 44 -0.17 12.50 28.33
CA MET A 44 -1.61 12.52 28.58
C MET A 44 -1.98 11.91 29.95
N LEU A 45 -1.32 10.82 30.35
CA LEU A 45 -1.59 10.10 31.60
C LEU A 45 -0.86 10.69 32.82
N SER A 46 0.07 11.63 32.60
CA SER A 46 0.78 12.36 33.66
C SER A 46 -0.03 13.51 34.24
N ILE A 47 -0.99 14.04 33.47
CA ILE A 47 -1.84 15.17 33.88
C ILE A 47 -2.69 14.74 35.08
N PRO A 48 -2.66 15.49 36.20
CA PRO A 48 -3.52 15.25 37.35
C PRO A 48 -4.99 15.26 36.94
N GLN A 49 -5.60 14.09 37.03
CA GLN A 49 -7.03 13.85 36.82
C GLN A 49 -7.81 14.54 37.96
N PRO A 50 -8.83 15.39 37.68
CA PRO A 50 -9.64 16.02 38.74
C PRO A 50 -10.34 14.97 39.61
N GLU A 51 -10.74 15.33 40.83
CA GLU A 51 -11.37 14.39 41.78
C GLU A 51 -12.66 13.73 41.25
N THR A 52 -13.29 14.31 40.23
CA THR A 52 -14.51 13.83 39.59
C THR A 52 -14.26 12.86 38.44
N VAL A 53 -13.08 12.26 38.34
CA VAL A 53 -12.74 11.41 37.21
C VAL A 53 -13.51 10.10 37.26
N GLU A 54 -14.04 9.76 36.10
CA GLU A 54 -14.80 8.54 35.94
C GLU A 54 -13.93 7.33 36.30
N THR A 55 -14.47 6.48 37.16
CA THR A 55 -13.82 5.25 37.60
C THR A 55 -14.70 4.05 37.25
N PHE A 56 -14.05 2.92 37.02
CA PHE A 56 -14.68 1.63 36.85
C PHE A 56 -13.98 0.65 37.79
N ASP A 57 -14.71 0.07 38.73
CA ASP A 57 -14.14 -0.74 39.83
C ASP A 57 -12.97 -0.02 40.54
N GLU A 58 -13.16 1.25 40.88
CA GLU A 58 -12.16 2.13 41.52
C GLU A 58 -10.90 2.41 40.67
N VAL A 59 -10.86 1.95 39.42
CA VAL A 59 -9.77 2.20 38.48
C VAL A 59 -10.13 3.39 37.57
N PRO A 60 -9.22 4.35 37.35
CA PRO A 60 -9.49 5.51 36.50
C PRO A 60 -9.76 5.10 35.05
N VAL A 61 -10.79 5.69 34.46
CA VAL A 61 -11.18 5.50 33.05
C VAL A 61 -10.62 6.64 32.21
N VAL A 62 -9.98 6.29 31.10
CA VAL A 62 -9.51 7.23 30.07
C VAL A 62 -10.14 6.85 28.75
N THR A 63 -10.80 7.82 28.10
CA THR A 63 -11.44 7.61 26.80
C THR A 63 -10.50 8.00 25.68
N LEU A 64 -10.25 7.09 24.74
CA LEU A 64 -9.61 7.42 23.47
C LEU A 64 -10.70 7.78 22.44
N PRO A 65 -10.56 8.89 21.71
CA PRO A 65 -11.59 9.37 20.77
C PRO A 65 -11.60 8.60 19.44
N ASP A 66 -10.69 7.65 19.25
CA ASP A 66 -10.49 6.89 18.02
C ASP A 66 -11.54 5.80 17.80
N ASP A 67 -11.56 5.24 16.59
CA ASP A 67 -12.45 4.12 16.25
C ASP A 67 -12.24 2.95 17.23
N PRO A 68 -13.32 2.40 17.82
CA PRO A 68 -13.20 1.32 18.79
C PRO A 68 -12.42 0.12 18.26
N LYS A 69 -12.65 -0.32 17.03
CA LYS A 69 -11.96 -1.49 16.47
C LYS A 69 -10.48 -1.21 16.27
N GLU A 70 -10.12 -0.02 15.80
CA GLU A 70 -8.73 0.37 15.64
C GLU A 70 -7.99 0.36 16.99
N VAL A 71 -8.60 0.95 18.04
CA VAL A 71 -8.02 0.94 19.39
C VAL A 71 -7.80 -0.48 19.90
N LEU A 72 -8.76 -1.38 19.70
CA LEU A 72 -8.61 -2.78 20.13
C LEU A 72 -7.46 -3.48 19.40
N HIS A 73 -7.32 -3.30 18.08
CA HIS A 73 -6.20 -3.88 17.33
C HIS A 73 -4.86 -3.33 17.79
N TRP A 74 -4.78 -2.03 18.03
CA TRP A 74 -3.56 -1.36 18.47
C TRP A 74 -3.16 -1.75 19.91
N LEU A 75 -4.11 -1.78 20.86
CA LEU A 75 -3.85 -2.25 22.23
C LEU A 75 -3.38 -3.71 22.23
N LYS A 76 -3.98 -4.58 21.41
CA LYS A 76 -3.53 -5.96 21.26
C LYS A 76 -2.12 -6.04 20.67
N ALA A 77 -1.78 -5.20 19.70
CA ALA A 77 -0.44 -5.13 19.14
C ALA A 77 0.62 -4.70 20.18
N LEU A 78 0.26 -3.81 21.11
CA LEU A 78 1.12 -3.38 22.22
C LEU A 78 1.31 -4.47 23.28
N LEU A 79 0.24 -5.17 23.64
CA LEU A 79 0.22 -6.06 24.82
C LEU A 79 0.54 -7.52 24.49
N PHE A 80 0.32 -7.95 23.25
CA PHE A 80 0.51 -9.32 22.81
C PHE A 80 1.59 -9.41 21.71
N PRO A 81 2.80 -9.90 22.02
CA PRO A 81 3.92 -9.92 21.07
C PRO A 81 3.62 -10.59 19.72
N LYS A 82 2.76 -11.62 19.70
CA LYS A 82 2.39 -12.38 18.49
C LYS A 82 1.19 -11.81 17.73
N TYR A 83 0.59 -10.72 18.20
CA TYR A 83 -0.59 -10.15 17.56
C TYR A 83 -0.25 -9.37 16.29
N PHE A 84 0.92 -8.71 16.30
CA PHE A 84 1.41 -7.86 15.23
C PHE A 84 2.90 -8.13 14.96
N GLU A 85 3.15 -9.27 14.31
CA GLU A 85 4.49 -9.77 14.01
C GLU A 85 5.13 -9.03 12.83
N VAL A 86 6.45 -9.11 12.78
CA VAL A 86 7.25 -8.60 11.66
C VAL A 86 7.07 -9.49 10.42
N HIS A 87 7.20 -8.89 9.23
CA HIS A 87 7.34 -9.64 7.98
C HIS A 87 8.43 -10.73 8.13
N PRO A 88 8.24 -11.95 7.58
CA PRO A 88 7.24 -12.37 6.59
C PRO A 88 5.90 -12.86 7.16
N HIS A 89 5.62 -12.67 8.46
CA HIS A 89 4.32 -13.08 9.01
C HIS A 89 3.19 -12.23 8.42
N LYS A 90 2.21 -12.87 7.79
CA LYS A 90 1.11 -12.13 7.19
C LYS A 90 0.26 -11.40 8.23
N ILE A 91 -0.18 -10.19 7.96
CA ILE A 91 -1.06 -9.39 8.84
C ILE A 91 -2.35 -9.05 8.11
N ALA A 92 -3.49 -9.12 8.79
CA ALA A 92 -4.76 -8.72 8.18
C ALA A 92 -4.80 -7.21 7.92
N VAL A 93 -5.28 -6.80 6.74
CA VAL A 93 -5.25 -5.40 6.27
C VAL A 93 -5.83 -4.40 7.29
N HIS A 94 -6.97 -4.70 7.89
CA HIS A 94 -7.61 -3.83 8.88
C HIS A 94 -6.76 -3.68 10.15
N LYS A 95 -6.00 -4.71 10.55
CA LYS A 95 -5.05 -4.63 11.67
C LYS A 95 -3.85 -3.76 11.29
N LEU A 96 -3.35 -3.91 10.07
CA LEU A 96 -2.23 -3.13 9.55
C LEU A 96 -2.53 -1.63 9.58
N PHE A 97 -3.69 -1.24 9.03
CA PHE A 97 -4.10 0.17 9.00
C PHE A 97 -4.38 0.74 10.39
N ALA A 98 -5.11 0.01 11.24
CA ALA A 98 -5.36 0.41 12.63
C ALA A 98 -4.06 0.65 13.41
N VAL A 99 -3.12 -0.31 13.32
CA VAL A 99 -1.85 -0.22 14.03
C VAL A 99 -1.01 0.92 13.47
N LEU A 100 -0.97 1.13 12.15
CA LEU A 100 -0.20 2.23 11.54
C LEU A 100 -0.73 3.61 11.99
N ARG A 101 -2.04 3.84 11.87
CA ARG A 101 -2.69 5.10 12.26
C ARG A 101 -2.42 5.45 13.72
N LEU A 102 -2.75 4.53 14.62
CA LEU A 102 -2.65 4.80 16.07
C LEU A 102 -1.20 4.81 16.54
N SER A 103 -0.32 4.02 15.94
CA SER A 103 1.12 4.11 16.26
C SER A 103 1.74 5.41 15.78
N HIS A 104 1.26 6.01 14.68
CA HIS A 104 1.67 7.35 14.30
C HIS A 104 1.10 8.40 15.27
N LYS A 105 -0.21 8.36 15.55
CA LYS A 105 -0.89 9.33 16.42
C LYS A 105 -0.34 9.35 17.85
N TYR A 106 -0.06 8.18 18.41
CA TYR A 106 0.43 8.00 19.77
C TYR A 106 1.95 7.80 19.84
N ASP A 107 2.67 8.01 18.74
CA ASP A 107 4.14 7.97 18.69
C ASP A 107 4.77 6.64 19.18
N VAL A 108 4.19 5.51 18.75
CA VAL A 108 4.73 4.16 19.00
C VAL A 108 5.60 3.72 17.82
N GLN A 109 6.85 4.18 17.82
CA GLN A 109 7.74 4.10 16.67
C GLN A 109 7.98 2.67 16.15
N TYR A 110 8.17 1.69 17.04
CA TYR A 110 8.46 0.32 16.60
C TYR A 110 7.26 -0.34 15.88
N LEU A 111 6.02 -0.05 16.28
CA LEU A 111 4.84 -0.56 15.58
C LEU A 111 4.62 0.17 14.25
N ARG A 112 4.87 1.48 14.22
CA ARG A 112 4.84 2.28 12.98
C ARG A 112 5.83 1.73 11.96
N GLN A 113 7.09 1.50 12.36
CA GLN A 113 8.14 0.90 11.52
C GLN A 113 7.71 -0.45 10.94
N ARG A 114 7.19 -1.35 11.80
CA ARG A 114 6.72 -2.67 11.35
C ARG A 114 5.59 -2.57 10.34
N ALA A 115 4.62 -1.69 10.57
CA ALA A 115 3.49 -1.52 9.68
C ALA A 115 3.93 -0.94 8.32
N LEU A 116 4.82 0.05 8.32
CA LEU A 116 5.40 0.60 7.09
C LEU A 116 6.24 -0.42 6.33
N TYR A 117 6.94 -1.31 7.05
CA TYR A 117 7.69 -2.38 6.41
C TYR A 117 6.75 -3.32 5.64
N HIS A 118 5.64 -3.76 6.24
CA HIS A 118 4.60 -4.55 5.56
C HIS A 118 4.05 -3.85 4.32
N LEU A 119 3.75 -2.53 4.39
CA LEU A 119 3.30 -1.79 3.20
C LEU A 119 4.38 -1.67 2.12
N SER A 120 5.65 -1.60 2.51
CA SER A 120 6.75 -1.49 1.54
C SER A 120 7.01 -2.77 0.74
N THR A 121 6.50 -3.92 1.21
CA THR A 121 6.53 -5.15 0.41
C THR A 121 5.47 -5.16 -0.69
N GLU A 122 4.43 -4.34 -0.56
CA GLU A 122 3.32 -4.24 -1.52
C GLU A 122 3.49 -3.08 -2.49
N PHE A 123 3.98 -1.94 -2.00
CA PHE A 123 4.20 -0.75 -2.81
C PHE A 123 5.71 -0.53 -3.01
N ALA A 124 6.17 -0.90 -4.20
CA ALA A 124 7.58 -0.85 -4.56
C ALA A 124 8.13 0.58 -4.58
N THR A 125 9.41 0.70 -4.20
CA THR A 125 10.14 1.98 -4.22
C THR A 125 11.26 2.02 -5.24
N ASN A 126 11.52 0.91 -5.92
CA ASN A 126 12.35 0.86 -7.12
C ASN A 126 11.68 0.02 -8.22
N LEU A 127 12.03 0.32 -9.47
CA LEU A 127 11.44 -0.33 -10.64
C LEU A 127 11.70 -1.83 -10.66
N ALA A 128 12.87 -2.26 -10.17
CA ALA A 128 13.24 -3.67 -10.19
C ALA A 128 12.37 -4.48 -9.22
N GLU A 129 12.07 -3.96 -8.02
CA GLU A 129 11.09 -4.52 -7.08
C GLU A 129 9.71 -4.59 -7.68
N TYR A 130 9.23 -3.48 -8.27
CA TYR A 130 7.92 -3.45 -8.90
C TYR A 130 7.82 -4.59 -9.93
N ARG A 131 8.77 -4.66 -10.86
CA ARG A 131 8.75 -5.66 -11.94
C ARG A 131 9.00 -7.10 -11.47
N ARG A 132 9.77 -7.29 -10.39
CA ARG A 132 9.97 -8.62 -9.77
C ARG A 132 8.76 -9.12 -9.02
N GLY A 133 7.84 -8.23 -8.61
CA GLY A 133 6.62 -8.60 -7.92
C GLY A 133 5.94 -9.75 -8.64
N THR A 134 6.03 -10.94 -8.04
CA THR A 134 5.48 -12.19 -8.54
C THR A 134 3.95 -12.12 -8.47
N ALA A 135 3.27 -12.90 -9.31
CA ALA A 135 1.82 -13.13 -9.28
C ALA A 135 1.26 -13.64 -7.93
N GLU A 136 2.09 -13.74 -6.88
CA GLU A 136 1.65 -13.93 -5.50
C GLU A 136 1.22 -12.57 -4.92
N TRP A 137 -0.04 -12.21 -5.19
CA TRP A 137 -0.73 -11.09 -4.57
C TRP A 137 -0.50 -11.10 -3.05
N CYS A 138 -0.05 -9.97 -2.51
CA CYS A 138 0.19 -9.70 -1.09
C CYS A 138 0.86 -10.82 -0.28
N SER A 139 2.18 -10.96 -0.43
CA SER A 139 2.96 -11.89 0.39
C SER A 139 2.90 -11.58 1.89
N SER A 140 2.64 -10.32 2.29
CA SER A 140 2.65 -9.89 3.69
C SER A 140 1.27 -9.50 4.26
N ILE A 141 0.25 -9.33 3.42
CA ILE A 141 -1.09 -8.84 3.84
C ILE A 141 -2.18 -9.88 3.57
N ARG A 142 -3.05 -10.13 4.57
CA ARG A 142 -4.24 -10.98 4.43
C ARG A 142 -5.51 -10.16 4.22
N PHE A 143 -6.36 -10.60 3.30
CA PHE A 143 -7.65 -10.00 3.00
C PHE A 143 -8.81 -10.85 3.53
N PRO A 144 -9.72 -10.29 4.36
CA PRO A 144 -10.96 -10.96 4.77
C PRO A 144 -11.97 -11.07 3.59
N PRO A 145 -12.89 -12.06 3.55
CA PRO A 145 -13.21 -13.03 4.61
C PRO A 145 -12.57 -14.42 4.45
N GLY A 146 -11.69 -14.68 3.47
CA GLY A 146 -11.32 -16.09 3.18
C GLY A 146 -10.03 -16.44 2.43
N GLY A 147 -9.07 -15.55 2.13
CA GLY A 147 -7.83 -16.02 1.50
C GLY A 147 -6.78 -14.98 1.15
N ASP A 148 -5.68 -15.46 0.57
CA ASP A 148 -4.59 -14.67 -0.04
C ASP A 148 -5.03 -14.00 -1.36
N ARG A 149 -6.24 -14.28 -1.85
CA ARG A 149 -6.78 -13.71 -3.09
C ARG A 149 -7.77 -12.59 -2.75
N ILE A 150 -7.56 -11.45 -3.38
CA ILE A 150 -8.45 -10.30 -3.37
C ILE A 150 -9.06 -10.18 -4.77
N ASP A 151 -10.33 -9.84 -4.88
CA ASP A 151 -10.93 -9.48 -6.16
C ASP A 151 -10.50 -8.06 -6.56
N SER A 152 -10.74 -7.69 -7.82
CA SER A 152 -10.35 -6.37 -8.35
C SER A 152 -10.95 -5.22 -7.54
N ASP A 153 -12.19 -5.38 -7.08
CA ASP A 153 -12.91 -4.44 -6.23
C ASP A 153 -12.25 -4.26 -4.85
N GLY A 154 -11.89 -5.36 -4.20
CA GLY A 154 -11.18 -5.33 -2.93
C GLY A 154 -9.79 -4.72 -3.06
N TYR A 155 -9.10 -4.94 -4.19
CA TYR A 155 -7.80 -4.34 -4.44
C TYR A 155 -7.90 -2.82 -4.58
N ILE A 156 -8.93 -2.31 -5.27
CA ILE A 156 -9.21 -0.86 -5.33
C ILE A 156 -9.39 -0.29 -3.92
N ASP A 157 -10.24 -0.93 -3.11
CA ASP A 157 -10.48 -0.48 -1.73
C ASP A 157 -9.18 -0.52 -0.89
N PHE A 158 -8.37 -1.57 -1.05
CA PHE A 158 -7.08 -1.69 -0.36
C PHE A 158 -6.13 -0.55 -0.74
N VAL A 159 -5.94 -0.27 -2.03
CA VAL A 159 -5.02 0.78 -2.49
C VAL A 159 -5.51 2.15 -2.05
N ARG A 160 -6.83 2.41 -2.09
CA ARG A 160 -7.44 3.65 -1.58
C ARG A 160 -7.24 3.81 -0.09
N ASP A 161 -7.52 2.78 0.70
CA ASP A 161 -7.38 2.85 2.15
C ASP A 161 -5.90 2.98 2.55
N ALA A 162 -4.99 2.31 1.82
CA ALA A 162 -3.55 2.48 1.98
C ALA A 162 -3.12 3.92 1.67
N TYR A 163 -3.64 4.52 0.59
CA TYR A 163 -3.42 5.92 0.28
C TYR A 163 -3.77 6.82 1.47
N THR A 164 -4.98 6.67 2.03
CA THR A 164 -5.44 7.47 3.17
C THR A 164 -4.53 7.31 4.38
N VAL A 165 -4.23 6.07 4.78
CA VAL A 165 -3.39 5.77 5.95
C VAL A 165 -1.96 6.29 5.77
N VAL A 166 -1.38 6.13 4.58
CA VAL A 166 -0.01 6.59 4.28
C VAL A 166 0.08 8.11 4.34
N ARG A 167 -0.95 8.82 3.85
CA ARG A 167 -1.05 10.28 3.96
C ARG A 167 -1.12 10.72 5.42
N GLU A 168 -1.98 10.07 6.21
CA GLU A 168 -2.11 10.33 7.65
C GLU A 168 -0.81 10.05 8.42
N ALA A 169 -0.10 8.98 8.07
CA ALA A 169 1.15 8.58 8.72
C ALA A 169 2.39 9.34 8.23
N GLY A 170 2.23 10.22 7.23
CA GLY A 170 3.31 11.01 6.62
C GLY A 170 4.33 10.21 5.81
N ALA A 171 4.04 8.96 5.44
CA ALA A 171 4.96 8.07 4.73
C ALA A 171 4.95 8.32 3.21
N VAL A 172 5.24 9.57 2.80
CA VAL A 172 5.04 10.05 1.42
C VAL A 172 5.82 9.28 0.34
N TRP A 173 6.88 8.57 0.71
CA TRP A 173 7.69 7.73 -0.18
C TRP A 173 6.94 6.51 -0.76
N LEU A 174 5.80 6.13 -0.18
CA LEU A 174 4.90 5.09 -0.73
C LEU A 174 3.94 5.63 -1.81
N LEU A 175 3.69 6.95 -1.83
CA LEU A 175 2.66 7.56 -2.68
C LEU A 175 2.90 7.41 -4.19
N PRO A 176 4.13 7.49 -4.75
CA PRO A 176 4.33 7.29 -6.19
C PRO A 176 3.76 5.96 -6.69
N CYS A 177 4.08 4.87 -6.00
CA CYS A 177 3.58 3.54 -6.37
C CYS A 177 2.07 3.40 -6.11
N ILE A 178 1.56 3.92 -4.99
CA ILE A 178 0.13 3.87 -4.66
C ILE A 178 -0.70 4.61 -5.71
N LEU A 179 -0.31 5.84 -6.08
CA LEU A 179 -1.01 6.63 -7.09
C LEU A 179 -0.88 6.02 -8.49
N TYR A 180 0.24 5.38 -8.80
CA TYR A 180 0.35 4.59 -10.03
C TYR A 180 -0.60 3.39 -10.03
N CYS A 181 -0.70 2.63 -8.92
CA CYS A 181 -1.68 1.55 -8.80
C CYS A 181 -3.12 2.07 -8.96
N LEU A 182 -3.46 3.21 -8.34
CA LEU A 182 -4.77 3.85 -8.50
C LEU A 182 -5.05 4.26 -9.95
N HIS A 183 -4.05 4.79 -10.66
CA HIS A 183 -4.16 5.14 -12.07
C HIS A 183 -4.51 3.92 -12.93
N VAL A 184 -3.84 2.80 -12.69
CA VAL A 184 -4.08 1.54 -13.40
C VAL A 184 -5.48 1.00 -13.09
N THR A 185 -5.86 0.97 -11.81
CA THR A 185 -7.19 0.46 -11.40
C THR A 185 -8.34 1.34 -11.89
N ALA A 186 -8.17 2.67 -11.92
CA ALA A 186 -9.21 3.58 -12.40
C ALA A 186 -9.47 3.47 -13.91
N ARG A 187 -8.55 2.84 -14.65
CA ARG A 187 -8.71 2.57 -16.08
C ARG A 187 -9.24 1.16 -16.38
N LEU A 188 -9.32 0.28 -15.38
CA LEU A 188 -10.05 -0.98 -15.53
C LEU A 188 -11.52 -0.63 -15.73
N ILE A 189 -12.06 -0.97 -16.91
CA ILE A 189 -13.33 -0.48 -17.47
C ILE A 189 -14.56 -0.80 -16.60
N SER A 190 -14.41 -1.63 -15.57
CA SER A 190 -15.45 -2.06 -14.64
C SER A 190 -15.48 -1.32 -13.29
N ALA A 191 -14.46 -0.53 -12.94
CA ALA A 191 -14.42 0.16 -11.64
C ALA A 191 -15.28 1.44 -11.66
N PRO A 192 -16.25 1.60 -10.75
CA PRO A 192 -16.98 2.85 -10.61
C PRO A 192 -16.00 3.99 -10.26
N LEU A 193 -15.89 5.01 -11.13
CA LEU A 193 -14.98 6.16 -10.96
C LEU A 193 -15.17 6.85 -9.61
N ASP A 194 -16.41 6.90 -9.12
CA ASP A 194 -16.80 7.37 -7.79
C ASP A 194 -16.12 6.58 -6.66
N ARG A 195 -16.04 5.24 -6.77
CA ARG A 195 -15.36 4.38 -5.78
C ARG A 195 -13.86 4.61 -5.74
N THR A 196 -13.24 4.84 -6.90
CA THR A 196 -11.79 5.14 -6.98
C THR A 196 -11.46 6.53 -6.46
N ALA A 197 -12.35 7.51 -6.64
CA ALA A 197 -12.11 8.90 -6.26
C ALA A 197 -12.48 9.22 -4.80
N GLU A 198 -13.28 8.37 -4.15
CA GLU A 198 -13.70 8.54 -2.78
C GLU A 198 -12.50 8.68 -1.83
N GLY A 199 -12.47 9.74 -1.01
CA GLY A 199 -11.42 9.97 -0.03
C GLY A 199 -10.06 10.43 -0.58
N ILE A 200 -9.87 10.48 -1.91
CA ILE A 200 -8.65 11.01 -2.53
C ILE A 200 -8.71 12.54 -2.58
N SER A 201 -7.58 13.19 -2.33
CA SER A 201 -7.53 14.65 -2.39
C SER A 201 -7.68 15.14 -3.84
N PRO A 202 -8.28 16.32 -4.09
CA PRO A 202 -8.36 16.86 -5.45
C PRO A 202 -7.00 17.00 -6.14
N THR A 203 -5.95 17.33 -5.39
CA THR A 203 -4.58 17.42 -5.89
C THR A 203 -4.07 16.07 -6.40
N ASP A 204 -4.33 14.99 -5.66
CA ASP A 204 -3.82 13.67 -6.04
C ASP A 204 -4.67 13.02 -7.13
N LEU A 205 -5.97 13.38 -7.21
CA LEU A 205 -6.78 13.07 -8.39
C LEU A 205 -6.20 13.70 -9.65
N LEU A 206 -5.72 14.96 -9.59
CA LEU A 206 -5.00 15.59 -10.70
C LEU A 206 -3.70 14.84 -11.02
N SER A 207 -3.01 14.32 -10.01
CA SER A 207 -1.83 13.47 -10.22
C SER A 207 -2.13 12.21 -11.04
N LEU A 208 -3.31 11.59 -10.89
CA LEU A 208 -3.71 10.46 -11.74
C LEU A 208 -3.81 10.86 -13.23
N TRP A 209 -4.28 12.07 -13.52
CA TRP A 209 -4.31 12.63 -14.87
C TRP A 209 -2.91 12.95 -15.39
N GLN A 210 -2.03 13.48 -14.54
CA GLN A 210 -0.64 13.76 -14.90
C GLN A 210 0.11 12.45 -15.22
N ILE A 211 -0.11 11.38 -14.44
CA ILE A 211 0.41 10.04 -14.71
C ILE A 211 -0.08 9.56 -16.08
N SER A 212 -1.38 9.65 -16.35
CA SER A 212 -1.96 9.31 -17.66
C SER A 212 -1.30 10.06 -18.82
N GLY A 213 -1.13 11.38 -18.68
CA GLY A 213 -0.49 12.21 -19.71
C GLY A 213 0.97 11.83 -19.95
N THR A 214 1.72 11.54 -18.89
CA THR A 214 3.11 11.09 -19.02
C THR A 214 3.23 9.69 -19.59
N THR A 215 2.31 8.78 -19.24
CA THR A 215 2.21 7.46 -19.88
C THR A 215 2.07 7.61 -21.39
N ALA A 216 1.13 8.45 -21.86
CA ALA A 216 0.96 8.73 -23.28
C ALA A 216 2.18 9.39 -23.93
N ARG A 217 2.87 10.28 -23.21
CA ARG A 217 4.07 10.96 -23.70
C ARG A 217 5.27 10.00 -23.86
N ILE A 218 5.47 9.09 -22.91
CA ILE A 218 6.63 8.19 -22.87
C ILE A 218 6.38 6.93 -23.73
N PHE A 219 5.21 6.31 -23.61
CA PHE A 219 4.90 5.04 -24.28
C PHE A 219 4.11 5.21 -25.59
N GLY A 220 3.66 6.43 -25.92
CA GLY A 220 3.03 6.73 -27.21
C GLY A 220 4.02 6.92 -28.36
N VAL A 221 5.34 6.76 -28.12
CA VAL A 221 6.35 6.78 -29.17
C VAL A 221 6.23 5.52 -30.03
N SER A 222 6.46 5.67 -31.33
CA SER A 222 6.41 4.55 -32.26
C SER A 222 7.63 3.62 -32.09
N ILE A 223 7.47 2.57 -31.29
CA ILE A 223 8.45 1.49 -31.11
C ILE A 223 8.26 0.37 -32.13
N THR A 224 7.24 0.48 -32.99
CA THR A 224 6.83 -0.53 -33.97
C THR A 224 7.27 -0.21 -35.41
N GLU A 225 7.69 1.03 -35.69
CA GLU A 225 8.18 1.48 -37.02
C GLU A 225 9.28 0.57 -37.57
N LYS A 226 10.19 0.11 -36.71
CA LYS A 226 11.31 -0.76 -37.08
C LYS A 226 10.87 -2.17 -37.50
N TRP A 227 9.69 -2.61 -37.08
CA TRP A 227 9.16 -3.94 -37.45
C TRP A 227 8.70 -3.98 -38.89
N ALA A 228 8.20 -2.85 -39.41
CA ALA A 228 7.78 -2.71 -40.81
C ALA A 228 8.95 -2.82 -41.79
N GLU A 229 10.19 -2.58 -41.33
CA GLU A 229 11.41 -2.74 -42.12
C GLU A 229 11.98 -4.17 -42.05
N CYS A 230 11.43 -5.04 -41.20
CA CYS A 230 11.88 -6.42 -41.03
C CYS A 230 11.31 -7.33 -42.13
N THR A 231 12.17 -8.14 -42.75
CA THR A 231 11.81 -9.08 -43.83
C THR A 231 11.54 -10.51 -43.34
N SER A 232 11.37 -10.69 -42.02
CA SER A 232 11.08 -12.02 -41.46
C SER A 232 9.58 -12.32 -41.56
N ASN A 233 9.23 -13.54 -41.97
CA ASN A 233 7.83 -14.00 -42.08
C ASN A 233 7.04 -13.84 -40.77
N ALA A 234 7.72 -13.87 -39.61
CA ALA A 234 7.09 -13.65 -38.30
C ALA A 234 6.66 -12.19 -38.14
N CYS A 235 7.56 -11.24 -38.40
CA CYS A 235 7.24 -9.81 -38.28
C CYS A 235 6.25 -9.33 -39.36
N GLU A 236 6.25 -9.93 -40.55
CA GLU A 236 5.27 -9.62 -41.61
C GLU A 236 3.83 -10.01 -41.23
N ALA A 237 3.66 -10.97 -40.32
CA ALA A 237 2.34 -11.41 -39.85
C ALA A 237 1.72 -10.46 -38.80
N ILE A 238 2.45 -9.44 -38.35
CA ILE A 238 1.91 -8.44 -37.42
C ILE A 238 0.96 -7.52 -38.17
N ASP A 239 -0.29 -7.53 -37.73
CA ASP A 239 -1.33 -6.68 -38.27
C ASP A 239 -1.59 -5.44 -37.40
N LYS A 240 -2.49 -4.59 -37.88
CA LYS A 240 -2.89 -3.37 -37.18
C LYS A 240 -3.55 -3.66 -35.82
N TYR A 241 -4.28 -4.77 -35.69
CA TYR A 241 -4.99 -5.09 -34.44
C TYR A 241 -4.00 -5.42 -33.33
N MET A 242 -2.96 -6.19 -33.64
CA MET A 242 -1.90 -6.50 -32.68
C MET A 242 -1.14 -5.25 -32.23
N ILE A 243 -0.91 -4.30 -33.16
CA ILE A 243 -0.30 -3.02 -32.84
C ILE A 243 -1.22 -2.17 -31.94
N ASP A 244 -2.51 -2.07 -32.27
CA ASP A 244 -3.49 -1.36 -31.43
C ASP A 244 -3.60 -1.98 -30.03
N ASP A 245 -3.63 -3.31 -29.92
CA ASP A 245 -3.68 -4.01 -28.63
C ASP A 245 -2.40 -3.79 -27.81
N LEU A 246 -1.23 -3.84 -28.45
CA LEU A 246 0.04 -3.51 -27.80
C LEU A 246 0.01 -2.10 -27.19
N TYR A 247 -0.36 -1.09 -27.99
CA TYR A 247 -0.39 0.28 -27.51
C TYR A 247 -1.48 0.50 -26.47
N THR A 248 -2.63 -0.15 -26.60
CA THR A 248 -3.69 -0.10 -25.59
C THR A 248 -3.16 -0.60 -24.24
N ASN A 249 -2.45 -1.72 -24.21
CA ASN A 249 -1.85 -2.27 -22.99
C ASN A 249 -0.70 -1.42 -22.44
N LEU A 250 0.20 -0.94 -23.30
CA LEU A 250 1.30 -0.06 -22.90
C LEU A 250 0.81 1.28 -22.36
N LEU A 251 -0.28 1.83 -22.91
CA LEU A 251 -0.88 3.07 -22.43
C LEU A 251 -1.72 2.87 -21.16
N PHE A 252 -2.16 1.64 -20.90
CA PHE A 252 -2.95 1.26 -19.74
C PHE A 252 -2.05 0.92 -18.53
N HIS A 253 -1.17 -0.07 -18.65
CA HIS A 253 -0.31 -0.57 -17.56
C HIS A 253 1.14 -0.80 -18.03
N PRO A 254 1.87 0.26 -18.39
CA PRO A 254 3.19 0.12 -19.01
C PRO A 254 4.18 -0.68 -18.15
N LEU A 255 4.15 -0.53 -16.82
CA LEU A 255 5.11 -1.19 -15.94
C LEU A 255 4.78 -2.67 -15.68
N GLY A 256 3.57 -3.11 -16.00
CA GLY A 256 3.16 -4.51 -15.87
C GLY A 256 3.10 -5.30 -17.18
N PHE A 257 3.25 -4.66 -18.33
CA PHE A 257 3.15 -5.29 -19.65
C PHE A 257 3.97 -6.59 -19.84
N SER A 258 5.11 -6.71 -19.15
CA SER A 258 5.99 -7.90 -19.23
C SER A 258 6.11 -8.68 -17.93
N ARG A 259 5.16 -8.51 -17.01
CA ARG A 259 5.11 -9.38 -15.84
C ARG A 259 4.70 -10.78 -16.30
N PRO A 260 5.41 -11.84 -15.86
CA PRO A 260 5.01 -13.21 -16.15
C PRO A 260 3.62 -13.47 -15.56
N ASP A 261 2.74 -14.07 -16.36
CA ASP A 261 1.30 -14.19 -16.17
C ASP A 261 0.84 -14.34 -14.71
N THR A 262 -0.08 -13.47 -14.32
CA THR A 262 -1.04 -13.76 -13.25
C THR A 262 -2.09 -14.71 -13.83
N ASP A 263 -2.09 -15.96 -13.37
CA ASP A 263 -3.15 -16.92 -13.66
C ASP A 263 -4.55 -16.34 -13.33
N GLY A 264 -5.31 -15.98 -14.37
CA GLY A 264 -6.77 -16.15 -14.37
C GLY A 264 -7.69 -14.92 -14.31
N ASP A 265 -7.44 -13.86 -15.08
CA ASP A 265 -8.55 -13.00 -15.55
C ASP A 265 -8.68 -13.14 -17.07
N ASP A 266 -9.81 -13.72 -17.52
CA ASP A 266 -10.11 -14.08 -18.91
C ASP A 266 -10.47 -12.87 -19.80
N ASP A 267 -10.46 -11.66 -19.26
CA ASP A 267 -10.85 -10.45 -19.96
C ASP A 267 -9.60 -9.58 -20.26
N VAL A 268 -9.02 -9.77 -21.47
CA VAL A 268 -8.26 -8.75 -22.27
C VAL A 268 -6.77 -8.50 -21.88
N HIS A 269 -5.73 -8.42 -22.75
CA HIS A 269 -5.44 -8.67 -24.18
C HIS A 269 -3.89 -8.61 -24.36
N PHE A 270 -3.30 -9.35 -25.30
CA PHE A 270 -1.93 -9.18 -25.84
C PHE A 270 -0.80 -8.82 -24.85
N ASP A 271 -0.23 -9.84 -24.21
CA ASP A 271 0.90 -9.72 -23.27
C ASP A 271 2.29 -9.79 -23.96
N ALA A 272 3.35 -9.61 -23.18
CA ALA A 272 4.72 -9.69 -23.67
C ALA A 272 5.11 -11.06 -24.24
N ASP A 273 4.48 -12.16 -23.82
CA ASP A 273 4.74 -13.51 -24.31
C ASP A 273 4.07 -13.76 -25.67
N THR A 274 2.88 -13.20 -25.86
CA THR A 274 2.18 -13.14 -27.14
C THR A 274 3.02 -12.36 -28.15
N LEU A 275 3.50 -11.17 -27.77
CA LEU A 275 4.39 -10.38 -28.64
C LEU A 275 5.69 -11.11 -28.97
N LYS A 276 6.27 -11.82 -27.99
CA LYS A 276 7.49 -12.63 -28.18
C LYS A 276 7.29 -13.78 -29.16
N CYS A 277 6.09 -14.37 -29.21
CA CYS A 277 5.76 -15.42 -30.15
C CYS A 277 5.45 -14.86 -31.56
N SER A 278 5.03 -13.61 -31.64
CA SER A 278 4.70 -12.94 -32.90
C SER A 278 5.89 -12.30 -33.62
N LEU A 279 6.90 -11.84 -32.90
CA LEU A 279 8.09 -11.23 -33.48
C LEU A 279 9.22 -12.23 -33.70
N CYS A 280 10.09 -11.95 -34.67
CA CYS A 280 11.40 -12.61 -34.69
C CYS A 280 12.23 -12.20 -33.46
N THR A 281 13.13 -13.08 -33.02
CA THR A 281 13.94 -12.86 -31.80
C THR A 281 14.69 -11.52 -31.79
N PRO A 282 15.35 -11.07 -32.86
CA PRO A 282 16.01 -9.75 -32.88
C PRO A 282 15.05 -8.58 -32.64
N CYS A 283 13.91 -8.55 -33.33
CA CYS A 283 12.92 -7.46 -33.18
C CYS A 283 12.31 -7.44 -31.77
N TYR A 284 12.04 -8.62 -31.19
CA TYR A 284 11.56 -8.69 -29.81
C TYR A 284 12.61 -8.20 -28.81
N GLN A 285 13.88 -8.60 -28.96
CA GLN A 285 14.96 -8.16 -28.08
C GLN A 285 15.16 -6.65 -28.13
N GLU A 286 15.13 -6.07 -29.33
CA GLU A 286 15.24 -4.63 -29.51
C GLU A 286 14.05 -3.89 -28.88
N PHE A 287 12.82 -4.32 -29.18
CA PHE A 287 11.62 -3.79 -28.53
C PHE A 287 11.73 -3.86 -27.01
N TYR A 288 12.12 -5.02 -26.48
CA TYR A 288 12.18 -5.24 -25.05
C TYR A 288 13.21 -4.32 -24.39
N GLN A 289 14.38 -4.13 -25.01
CA GLN A 289 15.38 -3.18 -24.52
C GLN A 289 14.87 -1.73 -24.51
N GLU A 290 14.21 -1.30 -25.58
CA GLU A 290 13.63 0.04 -25.68
C GLU A 290 12.52 0.23 -24.64
N TYR A 291 11.61 -0.74 -24.51
CA TYR A 291 10.57 -0.78 -23.48
C TYR A 291 11.15 -0.71 -22.06
N LEU A 292 12.22 -1.45 -21.75
CA LEU A 292 12.91 -1.37 -20.45
C LEU A 292 13.42 0.04 -20.15
N GLN A 293 13.99 0.72 -21.14
CA GLN A 293 14.47 2.09 -21.00
C GLN A 293 13.31 3.05 -20.73
N LEU A 294 12.20 2.92 -21.46
CA LEU A 294 10.99 3.72 -21.25
C LEU A 294 10.40 3.51 -19.85
N CYS A 295 10.36 2.26 -19.35
CA CYS A 295 9.96 1.98 -17.97
C CYS A 295 10.87 2.68 -16.95
N GLY A 296 12.19 2.68 -17.18
CA GLY A 296 13.17 3.38 -16.35
C GLY A 296 12.89 4.88 -16.32
N THR A 297 12.75 5.51 -17.49
CA THR A 297 12.43 6.94 -17.61
C THR A 297 11.12 7.28 -16.92
N PHE A 298 10.06 6.50 -17.14
CA PHE A 298 8.77 6.71 -16.49
C PHE A 298 8.87 6.60 -14.97
N TRP A 299 9.57 5.58 -14.46
CA TRP A 299 9.73 5.38 -13.02
C TRP A 299 10.48 6.56 -12.38
N GLU A 300 11.57 7.02 -12.98
CA GLU A 300 12.35 8.17 -12.47
C GLU A 300 11.55 9.48 -12.47
N GLU A 301 10.64 9.68 -13.43
CA GLU A 301 9.78 10.86 -13.47
C GLU A 301 8.58 10.78 -12.51
N LEU A 302 8.18 9.56 -12.09
CA LEU A 302 6.95 9.33 -11.34
C LEU A 302 6.77 10.22 -10.10
N PRO A 303 7.75 10.39 -9.20
CA PRO A 303 7.62 11.29 -8.06
C PRO A 303 7.40 12.76 -8.46
N ARG A 304 8.14 13.24 -9.47
CA ARG A 304 8.04 14.63 -9.95
C ARG A 304 6.68 14.92 -10.56
N ILE A 305 6.12 13.96 -11.31
CA ILE A 305 4.81 14.07 -11.95
C ILE A 305 3.73 14.35 -10.91
N ILE A 306 3.82 13.72 -9.74
CA ILE A 306 2.85 13.86 -8.65
C ILE A 306 3.22 14.97 -7.64
N GLY A 307 4.25 15.77 -7.94
CA GLY A 307 4.67 16.90 -7.10
C GLY A 307 5.46 16.52 -5.84
N LEU A 308 6.09 15.34 -5.82
CA LEU A 308 6.96 14.89 -4.74
C LEU A 308 8.46 15.06 -5.09
N PRO A 309 9.35 15.02 -4.08
CA PRO A 309 10.78 14.96 -4.31
C PRO A 309 11.23 13.74 -5.12
N ASP A 310 12.44 13.80 -5.66
CA ASP A 310 13.04 12.70 -6.41
C ASP A 310 13.25 11.45 -5.55
N TRP A 311 13.39 10.29 -6.20
CA TRP A 311 13.61 9.01 -5.52
C TRP A 311 14.71 9.03 -4.46
N PRO A 312 15.89 9.65 -4.65
CA PRO A 312 16.91 9.68 -3.61
C PRO A 312 16.40 10.26 -2.27
N GLU A 313 15.65 11.36 -2.31
CA GLU A 313 15.10 11.99 -1.10
C GLU A 313 13.97 11.14 -0.49
N LEU A 314 13.12 10.55 -1.33
CA LEU A 314 12.08 9.62 -0.87
C LEU A 314 12.67 8.36 -0.22
N LEU A 315 13.79 7.84 -0.75
CA LEU A 315 14.47 6.69 -0.18
C LEU A 315 15.17 7.04 1.14
N GLU A 316 15.65 8.26 1.31
CA GLU A 316 16.10 8.75 2.62
C GLU A 316 14.94 8.83 3.63
N MET A 317 13.75 9.28 3.19
CA MET A 317 12.54 9.24 4.02
C MET A 317 12.18 7.81 4.42
N LYS A 318 12.19 6.86 3.48
CA LYS A 318 11.99 5.42 3.73
C LYS A 318 13.00 4.91 4.75
N ALA A 319 14.29 5.23 4.60
CA ALA A 319 15.33 4.79 5.52
C ALA A 319 15.08 5.28 6.95
N ARG A 320 14.71 6.55 7.12
CA ARG A 320 14.33 7.13 8.42
C ARG A 320 13.10 6.44 9.01
N ASP A 321 12.06 6.26 8.20
CA ASP A 321 10.79 5.67 8.62
C ASP A 321 10.90 4.19 9.00
N LEU A 322 11.82 3.44 8.38
CA LEU A 322 12.05 2.02 8.64
C LEU A 322 13.20 1.76 9.63
N GLY A 323 13.89 2.80 10.11
CA GLY A 323 15.05 2.65 11.00
C GLY A 323 16.24 1.96 10.32
N MET A 324 16.36 2.07 8.99
CA MET A 324 17.42 1.47 8.19
C MET A 324 18.58 2.45 8.02
N SER A 325 19.82 1.96 7.98
CA SER A 325 20.96 2.79 7.55
C SER A 325 20.83 3.12 6.06
N ALA A 326 21.23 4.32 5.64
CA ALA A 326 21.07 4.83 4.27
C ALA A 326 21.57 3.88 3.16
N ASP A 327 22.54 3.01 3.45
CA ASP A 327 23.10 2.04 2.49
C ASP A 327 22.21 0.82 2.22
N SER A 328 21.23 0.55 3.09
CA SER A 328 20.30 -0.60 2.97
C SER A 328 18.97 -0.26 2.30
N ALA A 329 18.75 1.01 1.92
CA ALA A 329 17.49 1.51 1.38
C ALA A 329 17.40 1.51 -0.16
N LYS A 330 18.48 1.10 -0.86
CA LYS A 330 18.56 1.11 -2.34
C LYS A 330 17.94 -0.12 -2.99
#